data_AF-A0A7D4BSB0-F1
#
_entry.id   AF-A0A7D4BSB0-F1
#
_cell.length_a   1.000
_cell.length_b   1.000
_cell.length_c   1.000
_cell.angle_alpha   90.00
_cell.angle_beta   90.00
_cell.angle_gamma   90.00
#
_symmetry.space_group_name_H-M   'P 1'
#
loop_
_entity.id
_entity.type
_entity.pdbx_description
1 polymer ?
#
loop_
_entity_poly.entity_id
_entity_poly.type
_entity_poly.pdbx_seq_one_letter_code
_entity_poly.pdbx_strand_id
1 'polypeptide(L)'
;MQPIPETSPRFSNLQLELLRLYSRDLPEADLVEIKHLLARYFAEKLTRRADQVWKEKGWTDDTMEEFLRTKMRSSSPPQPQ
;
A
#
# COMPACT_ATOMS: atom_id res chain seq x y z
N MET A 1 -16.49 -38.81 13.79
CA MET A 1 -15.99 -37.97 12.68
C MET A 1 -16.08 -36.53 13.13
N GLN A 2 -14.95 -35.82 13.22
CA GLN A 2 -14.95 -34.39 13.50
C GLN A 2 -15.38 -33.63 12.22
N PRO A 3 -16.17 -32.55 12.31
CA PRO A 3 -16.56 -31.77 11.14
C PRO A 3 -15.33 -31.08 10.55
N ILE A 4 -15.20 -31.18 9.22
CA ILE A 4 -14.14 -30.49 8.46
C ILE A 4 -14.46 -28.99 8.55
N PRO A 5 -13.54 -28.12 8.98
CA PRO A 5 -13.82 -26.69 9.00
C PRO A 5 -14.02 -26.19 7.56
N GLU A 6 -15.13 -25.52 7.30
CA GLU A 6 -15.36 -24.80 6.05
C GLU A 6 -14.26 -23.74 5.91
N THR A 7 -13.28 -24.03 5.05
CA THR A 7 -12.18 -23.12 4.81
C THR A 7 -12.75 -21.86 4.15
N SER A 8 -12.64 -20.72 4.82
CA SER A 8 -12.66 -19.40 4.18
C SER A 8 -11.85 -19.48 2.89
N PRO A 9 -12.24 -18.81 1.77
CA PRO A 9 -11.49 -18.90 0.54
C PRO A 9 -10.04 -18.51 0.85
N ARG A 10 -9.12 -19.49 0.78
CA ARG A 10 -7.72 -19.35 1.21
C ARG A 10 -7.01 -18.19 0.52
N PHE A 11 -7.57 -17.73 -0.60
CA PHE A 11 -7.06 -16.64 -1.42
C PHE A 11 -8.19 -15.70 -1.83
N SER A 12 -7.89 -14.41 -1.88
CA SER A 12 -8.76 -13.41 -2.50
C SER A 12 -8.83 -13.62 -4.01
N ASN A 13 -9.83 -13.02 -4.65
CA ASN A 13 -9.95 -13.00 -6.11
C ASN A 13 -8.67 -12.50 -6.80
N LEU A 14 -8.08 -11.40 -6.30
CA LEU A 14 -6.84 -10.86 -6.84
C LEU A 14 -5.67 -11.85 -6.69
N GLN A 15 -5.56 -12.51 -5.54
CA GLN A 15 -4.52 -13.53 -5.32
C GLN A 15 -4.68 -14.71 -6.30
N LEU A 16 -5.91 -15.17 -6.54
CA LEU A 16 -6.18 -16.25 -7.50
C LEU A 16 -5.84 -15.85 -8.94
N GLU A 17 -6.15 -14.63 -9.37
CA GLU A 17 -5.79 -14.15 -10.71
C GLU A 17 -4.28 -14.00 -10.87
N LEU A 18 -3.56 -13.51 -9.85
CA LEU A 18 -2.10 -13.43 -9.88
C LEU A 18 -1.47 -14.83 -9.99
N LEU A 19 -1.99 -15.83 -9.26
CA LEU A 19 -1.53 -17.22 -9.37
C LEU A 19 -1.75 -17.80 -10.78
N ARG A 20 -2.88 -17.50 -11.41
CA ARG A 20 -3.15 -17.90 -12.80
C ARG A 20 -2.27 -17.18 -13.82
N LEU A 21 -1.90 -15.93 -13.53
CA LEU A 21 -0.99 -15.15 -14.37
C LEU A 21 0.42 -15.73 -14.31
N TYR A 22 0.92 -16.01 -13.09
CA TYR A 22 2.26 -16.55 -12.83
C TYR A 22 2.42 -18.03 -13.19
N SER A 23 1.34 -18.78 -13.42
CA SER A 23 1.44 -20.18 -13.87
C SER A 23 1.93 -20.32 -15.32
N ARG A 24 1.94 -19.22 -16.07
CA ARG A 24 2.63 -19.09 -17.35
C ARG A 24 4.02 -18.57 -17.02
N ASP A 25 5.05 -19.36 -17.27
CA ASP A 25 6.45 -19.09 -16.93
C ASP A 25 6.87 -17.69 -17.40
N LEU A 26 6.71 -16.70 -16.52
CA LEU A 26 6.86 -15.28 -16.84
C LEU A 26 8.34 -14.92 -16.65
N PRO A 27 8.94 -14.20 -17.61
CA PRO A 27 10.26 -13.61 -17.41
C PRO A 27 10.26 -12.74 -16.13
N GLU A 28 11.37 -12.75 -15.38
CA GLU A 28 11.50 -11.94 -14.16
C GLU A 28 11.27 -10.44 -14.43
N ALA A 29 11.64 -9.96 -15.62
CA ALA A 29 11.40 -8.58 -16.05
C ALA A 29 9.90 -8.22 -16.01
N ASP A 30 9.04 -9.09 -16.54
CA ASP A 30 7.59 -8.88 -16.56
C ASP A 30 7.02 -8.95 -15.15
N LEU A 31 7.54 -9.83 -14.29
CA LEU A 31 7.15 -9.90 -12.87
C LEU A 31 7.46 -8.59 -12.14
N VAL A 32 8.63 -8.00 -12.40
CA VAL A 32 9.02 -6.69 -11.84
C VAL A 32 8.10 -5.58 -12.36
N GLU A 33 7.75 -5.58 -13.64
CA GLU A 33 6.81 -4.59 -14.19
C GLU A 33 5.43 -4.69 -13.56
N ILE A 34 4.91 -5.89 -13.34
CA ILE A 34 3.63 -6.12 -12.66
C ILE A 34 3.68 -5.59 -11.22
N LYS A 35 4.79 -5.85 -10.49
CA LYS A 35 4.98 -5.30 -9.13
C LYS A 35 4.97 -3.77 -9.14
N HIS A 36 5.64 -3.13 -10.10
CA HIS A 36 5.63 -1.67 -10.24
C HIS A 36 4.24 -1.12 -10.58
N LEU A 37 3.49 -1.81 -11.44
CA LEU A 37 2.13 -1.42 -11.78
C LEU A 37 1.22 -1.44 -10.55
N LEU A 38 1.30 -2.49 -9.73
CA LEU A 38 0.55 -2.58 -8.47
C LEU A 38 0.98 -1.49 -7.48
N ALA A 39 2.28 -1.29 -7.30
CA ALA A 39 2.83 -0.26 -6.40
C ALA A 39 2.33 1.14 -6.77
N ARG A 40 2.37 1.48 -8.07
CA ARG A 40 1.86 2.75 -8.58
C ARG A 40 0.36 2.91 -8.32
N TYR A 41 -0.45 1.88 -8.63
CA TYR A 41 -1.89 1.92 -8.38
C TYR A 41 -2.23 2.21 -6.91
N PHE A 42 -1.54 1.54 -5.98
CA PHE A 42 -1.77 1.76 -4.55
C PHE A 42 -1.25 3.12 -4.08
N ALA A 43 -0.08 3.57 -4.55
CA ALA A 43 0.45 4.89 -4.23
C ALA A 43 -0.50 6.02 -4.66
N GLU A 44 -1.03 5.94 -5.88
CA GLU A 44 -2.02 6.91 -6.38
C GLU A 44 -3.32 6.86 -5.56
N LYS A 45 -3.80 5.65 -5.22
CA LYS A 45 -5.00 5.49 -4.40
C LYS A 45 -4.81 6.07 -2.99
N LEU A 46 -3.64 5.88 -2.39
CA LEU A 46 -3.29 6.44 -1.08
C LEU A 46 -3.20 7.97 -1.16
N THR A 47 -2.55 8.51 -2.18
CA THR A 47 -2.44 9.96 -2.42
C THR A 47 -3.82 10.60 -2.53
N ARG A 48 -4.72 10.04 -3.36
CA ARG A 48 -6.09 10.55 -3.50
C ARG A 48 -6.87 10.53 -2.18
N ARG A 49 -6.67 9.48 -1.36
CA ARG A 49 -7.30 9.39 -0.04
C ARG A 49 -6.72 10.42 0.93
N ALA A 50 -5.41 10.64 0.92
CA ALA A 50 -4.77 11.68 1.71
C ALA A 50 -5.32 13.07 1.32
N ASP A 51 -5.41 13.37 0.03
CA ASP A 51 -5.98 14.62 -0.48
C ASP A 51 -7.45 14.80 -0.04
N GLN A 52 -8.23 13.72 -0.06
CA GLN A 52 -9.62 13.75 0.41
C GLN A 52 -9.70 14.08 1.90
N VAL A 53 -8.92 13.39 2.74
CA VAL A 53 -8.87 13.65 4.19
C VAL A 53 -8.38 15.08 4.46
N TRP A 54 -7.38 15.55 3.71
CA TRP A 54 -6.85 16.91 3.81
C TRP A 54 -7.94 17.95 3.61
N LYS A 55 -8.77 17.77 2.57
CA LYS A 55 -9.90 18.65 2.27
C LYS A 55 -11.02 18.53 3.31
N GLU A 56 -11.40 17.31 3.70
CA GLU A 56 -12.47 17.07 4.70
C GLU A 56 -12.13 17.67 6.06
N LYS A 57 -10.85 17.69 6.43
CA LYS A 57 -10.37 18.29 7.68
C LYS A 57 -10.12 19.79 7.57
N GLY A 58 -10.26 20.38 6.38
CA GLY A 58 -10.00 21.80 6.15
C GLY A 58 -8.54 22.16 6.41
N TRP A 59 -7.62 21.23 6.24
CA TRP A 59 -6.20 21.48 6.49
C TRP A 59 -5.64 22.44 5.44
N THR A 60 -4.82 23.37 5.91
CA THR A 60 -4.18 24.40 5.09
C THR A 60 -2.66 24.33 5.26
N ASP A 61 -1.94 25.20 4.56
CA ASP A 61 -0.50 25.35 4.72
C ASP A 61 -0.13 25.70 6.18
N ASP A 62 -0.97 26.47 6.88
CA ASP A 62 -0.80 26.75 8.32
C ASP A 62 -0.89 25.48 9.18
N THR A 63 -1.79 24.56 8.82
CA THR A 63 -1.89 23.25 9.50
C THR A 63 -0.62 22.42 9.26
N MET A 64 -0.03 22.51 8.05
CA MET A 64 1.24 21.86 7.76
C MET A 64 2.37 22.43 8.62
N GLU A 65 2.43 23.76 8.78
CA GLU A 65 3.41 24.42 9.66
C GLU A 65 3.23 23.99 11.13
N GLU A 66 2.00 23.87 11.61
CA GLU A 66 1.68 23.36 12.93
C GLU A 66 2.16 21.91 13.12
N PHE A 67 1.92 21.04 12.13
CA PHE A 67 2.39 19.65 12.15
C PHE A 67 3.92 19.53 12.17
N LEU A 68 4.63 20.37 11.41
CA LEU A 68 6.09 20.43 11.39
C LEU A 68 6.65 20.90 12.74
N ARG A 69 6.00 21.89 13.36
CA ARG A 69 6.35 22.40 14.70
C ARG A 69 6.13 21.37 15.81
N THR A 70 5.11 20.54 15.68
CA THR A 70 4.71 19.53 16.69
C THR A 70 5.60 18.28 16.67
N LYS A 71 6.65 18.21 15.83
CA LYS A 71 7.61 17.09 15.74
C LYS A 71 6.95 15.71 15.57
N MET A 72 5.87 15.61 14.80
CA MET A 72 5.29 14.31 14.43
C MET A 72 6.27 13.43 13.64
N ARG A 73 7.31 14.04 13.06
CA ARG A 73 8.45 13.37 12.43
C ARG A 73 9.70 13.49 13.33
N SER A 74 9.69 12.85 14.49
CA SER A 74 10.89 12.66 15.30
C SER A 74 11.24 11.17 15.44
N SER A 75 11.75 10.62 14.34
CA SER A 75 12.67 9.48 14.36
C SER A 75 13.77 9.75 13.34
N SER A 76 14.63 10.72 13.64
CA SER A 76 15.91 10.85 12.93
C SER A 76 16.75 9.60 13.24
N PRO A 77 17.21 8.84 12.24
CA PRO A 77 18.22 7.81 12.49
C PRO A 77 19.53 8.50 12.93
N PRO A 78 20.28 7.91 13.89
CA PRO A 78 21.56 8.48 14.31
C PRO A 78 22.53 8.53 13.12
N GLN A 79 23.17 9.68 12.93
CA GLN A 79 24.21 9.82 11.92
C GLN A 79 25.47 9.06 12.36
N PRO A 80 26.04 8.18 11.52
CA PRO A 80 27.31 7.55 11.82
C PRO A 80 28.43 8.61 11.73
N GLN A 81 29.21 8.71 12.81
CA GLN A 81 30.50 9.40 12.86
C GLN A 81 31.59 8.53 12.23
#